data_AF-A0A1N6M055-F1
#
_entry.id   AF-A0A1N6M055-F1
#
_cell.length_a   1.000
_cell.length_b   1.000
_cell.length_c   1.000
_cell.angle_alpha   90.00
_cell.angle_beta   90.00
_cell.angle_gamma   90.00
#
_symmetry.space_group_name_H-M   'P 1'
#
loop_
_entity.id
_entity.type
_entity.pdbx_description
1 polymer ?
#
loop_
_entity_poly.entity_id
_entity_poly.type
_entity_poly.pdbx_seq_one_letter_code
_entity_poly.pdbx_strand_id
1 'polypeptide(L)'
;MNDQTTQIYNLMRYEFAQVEGDFTSLRESDVKSVIPAGMRFADFLGQLRSAHQVLLTDVPSIPLLIQDRDEWGNQYWRVNPAVEPHLDSLAFKAYTARVELVNHGIGSTYSGSVNASVSTEPYVEREPVKLTLAARLNKQRQERLREQDKIPLPSSAWQNAFNQPPAKPSRFAKSALVPRGRCDIGTQRESLSSLGDYAAYTIAVGQGISAASEDAFLARIGGAALAELPGLAMKIIGRAGVLAAFVPNKFADSTLYSAEDIREKDRVETNIRLGFNTEGRIYGYHVNGAMIPKREVKRVGEQFVVALEPDVTIEWVPISGDFGGKPILVNPIPEMEKFDIWIHPQAEQGQAFDNTYITPIADADLQDYILTFPAETGLPPLYVVYQKTDKPKVKPLEVGTYGELAARSAKDGMDIDHIPSFKAIEKWASSDGEDLTAAEIRALKNTTNGLTIPNEIHRKCSRTYGGRNTDKQSSLDALDLETAANKDMKAIRGCLAQHGYSKNDIDNTFDKLHRLNKEAGLYD
;
A
#
# COMPACT_ATOMS: atom_id res chain seq x y z
N MET A 1 -15.54 2.73 32.16
CA MET A 1 -14.14 2.73 31.70
C MET A 1 -14.04 1.59 30.71
N ASN A 2 -13.46 1.85 29.54
CA ASN A 2 -13.36 0.83 28.50
C ASN A 2 -12.02 0.12 28.67
N ASP A 3 -11.93 -0.67 29.74
CA ASP A 3 -10.70 -1.37 30.05
C ASP A 3 -10.51 -2.49 29.03
N GLN A 4 -9.27 -2.64 28.54
CA GLN A 4 -8.88 -3.72 27.64
C GLN A 4 -7.58 -4.35 28.14
N THR A 5 -7.38 -5.62 27.82
CA THR A 5 -6.12 -6.31 28.11
C THR A 5 -5.43 -6.70 26.82
N THR A 6 -4.12 -6.44 26.75
CA THR A 6 -3.26 -6.86 25.65
C THR A 6 -1.99 -7.49 26.19
N GLN A 7 -1.19 -8.05 25.28
CA GLN A 7 0.15 -8.56 25.58
C GLN A 7 1.18 -7.47 25.30
N ILE A 8 2.27 -7.43 26.07
CA ILE A 8 3.28 -6.37 25.94
C ILE A 8 3.91 -6.29 24.55
N TYR A 9 4.06 -7.42 23.85
CA TYR A 9 4.59 -7.47 22.48
C TYR A 9 3.58 -6.97 21.42
N ASN A 10 2.29 -6.91 21.76
CA ASN A 10 1.23 -6.33 20.93
C ASN A 10 1.01 -4.84 21.23
N LEU A 11 1.63 -4.29 22.28
CA LEU A 11 1.41 -2.93 22.74
C LEU A 11 1.98 -1.91 21.74
N MET A 12 1.13 -1.15 21.06
CA MET A 12 1.56 -0.22 20.00
C MET A 12 1.93 1.16 20.58
N ARG A 13 2.79 1.91 19.88
CA ARG A 13 3.26 3.25 20.32
C ARG A 13 2.12 4.20 20.72
N TYR A 14 1.02 4.18 19.97
CA TYR A 14 -0.14 5.05 20.22
C TYR A 14 -0.99 4.61 21.45
N GLU A 15 -0.71 3.44 22.01
CA GLU A 15 -1.37 2.88 23.21
C GLU A 15 -0.54 3.14 24.48
N PHE A 16 0.69 3.63 24.36
CA PHE A 16 1.60 3.76 25.51
C PHE A 16 1.05 4.69 26.60
N ALA A 17 0.42 5.80 26.22
CA ALA A 17 -0.21 6.72 27.16
C ALA A 17 -1.42 6.11 27.91
N GLN A 18 -1.97 5.00 27.42
CA GLN A 18 -3.20 4.38 27.93
C GLN A 18 -2.90 3.23 28.89
N VAL A 19 -1.62 2.90 29.10
CA VAL A 19 -1.26 1.78 29.98
C VAL A 19 -1.42 2.21 31.44
N GLU A 20 -2.31 1.54 32.17
CA GLU A 20 -2.44 1.72 33.62
C GLU A 20 -1.19 1.21 34.34
N GLY A 21 -0.69 2.02 35.27
CA GLY A 21 0.47 1.70 36.09
C GLY A 21 0.19 1.76 37.59
N ASP A 22 -0.95 2.31 38.03
CA ASP A 22 -1.37 2.27 39.44
C ASP A 22 -2.08 0.96 39.78
N PHE A 23 -1.30 -0.12 39.82
CA PHE A 23 -1.82 -1.45 40.20
C PHE A 23 -2.24 -1.54 41.67
N THR A 24 -1.94 -0.54 42.49
CA THR A 24 -2.28 -0.53 43.91
C THR A 24 -3.67 0.02 44.18
N SER A 25 -4.14 0.94 43.35
CA SER A 25 -5.47 1.54 43.47
C SER A 25 -6.55 0.82 42.64
N LEU A 26 -6.16 -0.12 41.79
CA LEU A 26 -7.10 -0.93 41.01
C LEU A 26 -8.05 -1.73 41.91
N ARG A 27 -9.35 -1.62 41.64
CA ARG A 27 -10.40 -2.40 42.32
C ARG A 27 -10.97 -3.44 41.37
N GLU A 28 -11.34 -4.60 41.91
CA GLU A 28 -11.93 -5.70 41.13
C GLU A 28 -13.20 -5.27 40.38
N SER A 29 -13.99 -4.36 40.96
CA SER A 29 -15.21 -3.82 40.33
C SER A 29 -14.93 -3.08 39.02
N ASP A 30 -13.75 -2.47 38.90
CA ASP A 30 -13.42 -1.55 37.81
C ASP A 30 -12.98 -2.36 36.58
N VAL A 31 -12.20 -3.42 36.80
CA VAL A 31 -11.62 -4.26 35.74
C VAL A 31 -12.34 -5.60 35.54
N LYS A 32 -13.51 -5.80 36.17
CA LYS A 32 -14.23 -7.08 36.15
C LYS A 32 -14.50 -7.62 34.74
N SER A 33 -14.71 -6.72 33.77
CA SER A 33 -14.95 -7.07 32.37
C SER A 33 -13.73 -7.65 31.65
N VAL A 34 -12.52 -7.40 32.14
CA VAL A 34 -11.28 -7.81 31.50
C VAL A 34 -10.53 -8.91 32.25
N ILE A 35 -10.98 -9.28 33.45
CA ILE A 35 -10.43 -10.43 34.17
C ILE A 35 -10.82 -11.72 33.42
N PRO A 36 -9.84 -12.56 33.03
CA PRO A 36 -10.12 -13.84 32.37
C PRO A 36 -11.03 -14.74 33.21
N ALA A 37 -11.95 -15.45 32.57
CA ALA A 37 -12.90 -16.32 33.25
C ALA A 37 -12.19 -17.38 34.12
N GLY A 38 -12.53 -17.43 35.41
CA GLY A 38 -11.93 -18.35 36.38
C GLY A 38 -10.61 -17.86 37.01
N MET A 39 -10.11 -16.68 36.63
CA MET A 39 -8.95 -16.05 37.26
C MET A 39 -9.39 -15.23 38.48
N ARG A 40 -8.66 -15.34 39.60
CA ARG A 40 -8.91 -14.47 40.76
C ARG A 40 -8.29 -13.10 40.49
N PHE A 41 -8.90 -12.04 41.02
CA PHE A 41 -8.39 -10.68 40.89
C PHE A 41 -6.92 -10.53 41.33
N ALA A 42 -6.50 -11.23 42.41
CA ALA A 42 -5.12 -11.23 42.86
C ALA A 42 -4.13 -11.83 41.84
N ASP A 43 -4.55 -12.87 41.10
CA ASP A 43 -3.73 -13.52 40.08
C ASP A 43 -3.65 -12.61 38.83
N PHE A 44 -4.74 -11.92 38.49
CA PHE A 44 -4.78 -10.90 37.43
C PHE A 44 -3.85 -9.73 37.72
N LEU A 45 -3.88 -9.17 38.94
CA LEU A 45 -2.91 -8.14 39.37
C LEU A 45 -1.46 -8.62 39.29
N GLY A 46 -1.22 -9.90 39.61
CA GLY A 46 0.09 -10.53 39.44
C GLY A 46 0.54 -10.56 37.98
N GLN A 47 -0.36 -10.82 37.04
CA GLN A 47 -0.05 -10.79 35.61
C GLN A 47 0.25 -9.38 35.08
N LEU A 48 -0.43 -8.35 35.60
CA LEU A 48 -0.14 -6.96 35.26
C LEU A 48 1.25 -6.52 35.77
N ARG A 49 1.59 -6.83 37.02
CA ARG A 49 2.89 -6.48 37.64
C ARG A 49 4.09 -7.18 36.98
N SER A 50 3.86 -8.38 36.45
CA SER A 50 4.87 -9.19 35.77
C SER A 50 4.89 -9.01 34.25
N ALA A 51 4.13 -8.05 33.70
CA ALA A 51 4.01 -7.76 32.26
C ALA A 51 3.52 -8.93 31.39
N HIS A 52 2.88 -9.94 31.99
CA HIS A 52 2.16 -10.98 31.24
C HIS A 52 0.87 -10.45 30.61
N GLN A 53 0.31 -9.39 31.17
CA GLN A 53 -0.81 -8.65 30.59
C GLN A 53 -0.58 -7.15 30.79
N VAL A 54 -1.11 -6.38 29.86
CA VAL A 54 -1.11 -4.92 29.90
C VAL A 54 -2.55 -4.45 29.97
N LEU A 55 -2.87 -3.66 30.98
CA LEU A 55 -4.18 -3.04 31.13
C LEU A 55 -4.18 -1.70 30.39
N LEU A 56 -5.00 -1.59 29.36
CA LEU A 56 -5.28 -0.35 28.66
C LEU A 56 -6.53 0.28 29.24
N THR A 57 -6.44 1.55 29.58
CA THR A 57 -7.55 2.36 30.05
C THR A 57 -7.43 3.78 29.53
N ASP A 58 -8.57 4.42 29.26
CA ASP A 58 -8.62 5.75 28.66
C ASP A 58 -8.13 6.85 29.61
N VAL A 59 -8.15 6.59 30.92
CA VAL A 59 -7.75 7.53 31.97
C VAL A 59 -6.95 6.78 33.02
N PRO A 60 -5.68 6.43 32.73
CA PRO A 60 -4.86 5.74 33.71
C PRO A 60 -4.70 6.64 34.93
N SER A 61 -4.90 6.07 36.11
CA SER A 61 -4.75 6.79 37.37
C SER A 61 -3.30 7.26 37.51
N ILE A 62 -2.36 6.39 37.14
CA ILE A 62 -0.96 6.76 36.87
C ILE A 62 -0.52 6.02 35.59
N PRO A 63 -0.15 6.72 34.51
CA PRO A 63 0.30 6.07 33.29
C PRO A 63 1.60 5.31 33.53
N LEU A 64 1.67 4.06 33.08
CA LEU A 64 2.86 3.21 33.19
C LEU A 64 3.98 3.71 32.27
N LEU A 65 3.63 4.24 31.09
CA LEU A 65 4.56 4.80 30.12
C LEU A 65 4.28 6.29 29.91
N ILE A 66 5.34 7.09 29.90
CA ILE A 66 5.26 8.55 29.74
C ILE A 66 6.21 9.03 28.64
N GLN A 67 5.89 10.18 28.05
CA GLN A 67 6.83 10.92 27.22
C GLN A 67 7.69 11.82 28.10
N ASP A 68 8.99 11.76 27.86
CA ASP A 68 10.00 12.60 28.49
C ASP A 68 10.83 13.31 27.39
N ARG A 69 11.69 14.25 27.79
CA ARG A 69 12.58 14.98 26.88
C ARG A 69 14.04 14.73 27.23
N ASP A 70 14.86 14.51 26.22
CA ASP A 70 16.32 14.46 26.40
C ASP A 70 16.92 15.86 26.57
N GLU A 71 18.23 15.94 26.82
CA GLU A 71 18.98 17.20 26.98
C GLU A 71 18.93 18.10 25.73
N TRP A 72 18.52 17.56 24.58
CA TRP A 72 18.38 18.26 23.30
C TRP A 72 16.92 18.58 22.94
N GLY A 73 15.96 18.25 23.81
CA GLY A 73 14.54 18.54 23.64
C GLY A 73 13.76 17.51 22.81
N ASN A 74 14.39 16.41 22.38
CA ASN A 74 13.73 15.34 21.64
C ASN A 74 12.83 14.53 22.58
N GLN A 75 11.63 14.19 22.09
CA GLN A 75 10.67 13.43 22.87
C GLN A 75 10.96 11.92 22.75
N TYR A 76 11.00 11.23 23.88
CA TYR A 76 11.15 9.77 23.94
C TYR A 76 10.19 9.18 24.97
N TRP A 77 9.79 7.93 24.77
CA TRP A 77 8.96 7.17 25.70
C TRP A 77 9.80 6.46 26.75
N ARG A 78 9.35 6.46 28.00
CA ARG A 78 9.99 5.67 29.06
C ARG A 78 8.99 5.14 30.06
N VAL A 79 9.42 4.14 30.85
CA VAL A 79 8.67 3.71 32.03
C VAL A 79 8.60 4.87 33.02
N ASN A 80 7.41 5.17 33.50
CA ASN A 80 7.17 6.24 34.46
C ASN A 80 7.83 5.91 35.80
N PRO A 81 8.78 6.75 36.31
CA PRO A 81 9.45 6.51 37.58
C PRO A 81 8.51 6.36 38.77
N ALA A 82 7.31 6.95 38.69
CA ALA A 82 6.31 6.85 39.74
C ALA A 82 5.76 5.42 39.91
N VAL A 83 5.84 4.58 38.87
CA VAL A 83 5.33 3.20 38.91
C VAL A 83 6.45 2.15 38.92
N GLU A 84 7.67 2.52 38.56
CA GLU A 84 8.83 1.64 38.47
C GLU A 84 9.06 0.76 39.73
N PRO A 85 8.98 1.28 40.97
CA PRO A 85 9.17 0.46 42.18
C PRO A 85 8.11 -0.63 42.38
N HIS A 86 6.99 -0.56 41.64
CA HIS A 86 5.86 -1.49 41.74
C HIS A 86 5.86 -2.56 40.64
N LEU A 87 6.84 -2.51 39.72
CA LEU A 87 7.02 -3.48 38.66
C LEU A 87 8.02 -4.58 39.05
N ASP A 88 7.79 -5.80 38.57
CA ASP A 88 8.81 -6.83 38.62
C ASP A 88 10.01 -6.44 37.76
N SER A 89 11.22 -6.82 38.17
CA SER A 89 12.45 -6.50 37.43
C SER A 89 12.44 -6.98 35.96
N LEU A 90 11.76 -8.09 35.67
CA LEU A 90 11.58 -8.60 34.31
C LEU A 90 10.55 -7.78 33.52
N ALA A 91 9.47 -7.35 34.18
CA ALA A 91 8.46 -6.49 33.60
C ALA A 91 9.05 -5.11 33.22
N PHE A 92 9.81 -4.50 34.14
CA PHE A 92 10.53 -3.26 33.88
C PHE A 92 11.45 -3.37 32.66
N LYS A 93 12.23 -4.46 32.56
CA LYS A 93 13.08 -4.72 31.39
C LYS A 93 12.25 -4.87 30.10
N ALA A 94 11.12 -5.56 30.15
CA ALA A 94 10.27 -5.78 28.99
C ALA A 94 9.62 -4.47 28.49
N TYR A 95 9.13 -3.62 29.39
CA TYR A 95 8.59 -2.31 29.02
C TYR A 95 9.68 -1.37 28.51
N THR A 96 10.87 -1.38 29.13
CA THR A 96 12.03 -0.62 28.67
C THR A 96 12.44 -1.03 27.26
N ALA A 97 12.58 -2.34 26.99
CA ALA A 97 12.87 -2.83 25.65
C ALA A 97 11.75 -2.46 24.64
N ARG A 98 10.48 -2.49 25.06
CA ARG A 98 9.35 -2.12 24.20
C ARG A 98 9.35 -0.63 23.84
N VAL A 99 9.68 0.26 24.76
CA VAL A 99 9.81 1.70 24.45
C VAL A 99 11.08 2.00 23.66
N GLU A 100 12.19 1.29 23.89
CA GLU A 100 13.43 1.45 23.12
C GLU A 100 13.25 1.09 21.64
N LEU A 101 12.51 0.01 21.34
CA LEU A 101 12.11 -0.38 19.98
C LEU A 101 11.28 0.70 19.26
N VAL A 102 10.66 1.60 20.02
CA VAL A 102 9.77 2.65 19.52
C VAL A 102 10.44 4.02 19.51
N ASN A 103 11.42 4.24 20.39
CA ASN A 103 12.23 5.46 20.45
C ASN A 103 13.32 5.46 19.38
N HIS A 104 13.85 4.29 19.02
CA HIS A 104 14.79 4.14 17.93
C HIS A 104 14.04 3.66 16.68
N GLY A 105 13.97 4.52 15.66
CA GLY A 105 13.56 4.09 14.32
C GLY A 105 14.35 2.83 13.92
N ILE A 106 13.64 1.81 13.44
CA ILE A 106 14.14 0.45 13.19
C ILE A 106 15.52 0.50 12.47
N GLY A 107 16.59 0.20 13.22
CA GLY A 107 17.95 0.38 12.74
C GLY A 107 19.03 0.22 13.81
N SER A 108 19.00 -0.85 14.61
CA SER A 108 20.17 -1.37 15.32
C SER A 108 19.91 -2.83 15.71
N THR A 109 20.86 -3.71 15.39
CA THR A 109 20.81 -5.14 15.68
C THR A 109 20.80 -5.38 17.19
N TYR A 110 19.62 -5.69 17.76
CA TYR A 110 19.56 -6.34 19.06
C TYR A 110 19.54 -7.85 18.87
N SER A 111 20.72 -8.47 19.00
CA SER A 111 20.84 -9.91 19.19
C SER A 111 20.48 -10.23 20.65
N GLY A 112 19.21 -10.52 20.89
CA GLY A 112 18.71 -10.92 22.20
C GLY A 112 17.70 -12.05 22.07
N SER A 113 18.16 -13.29 22.26
CA SER A 113 17.29 -14.45 22.38
C SER A 113 16.36 -14.30 23.60
N VAL A 114 15.05 -14.37 23.38
CA VAL A 114 14.06 -14.61 24.44
C VAL A 114 13.64 -16.07 24.43
N ASN A 115 14.57 -16.95 24.76
CA ASN A 115 14.26 -18.24 25.34
C ASN A 115 14.48 -18.15 26.85
N ALA A 116 13.43 -17.85 27.60
CA ALA A 116 13.40 -18.10 29.04
C ALA A 116 12.72 -19.45 29.26
N SER A 117 13.55 -20.47 29.48
CA SER A 117 13.16 -21.83 29.85
C SER A 117 12.27 -21.84 31.09
N VAL A 118 11.09 -22.46 30.97
CA VAL A 118 10.20 -22.81 32.07
C VAL A 118 10.88 -23.88 32.94
N SER A 119 11.06 -23.58 34.23
CA SER A 119 11.42 -24.59 35.23
C SER A 119 10.12 -25.29 35.66
N THR A 120 9.96 -26.55 35.28
CA THR A 120 8.90 -27.42 35.80
C THR A 120 9.38 -28.12 37.06
N GLU A 121 8.58 -28.07 38.13
CA GLU A 121 8.74 -28.88 39.33
C GLU A 121 8.78 -30.39 39.02
N PRO A 122 9.49 -31.21 39.84
CA PRO A 122 9.85 -32.57 39.48
C PRO A 122 8.66 -33.53 39.42
N TYR A 123 8.67 -34.35 38.37
CA TYR A 123 7.82 -35.52 38.17
C TYR A 123 7.94 -36.50 39.34
N VAL A 124 6.81 -36.74 40.04
CA VAL A 124 6.68 -37.85 40.98
C VAL A 124 5.98 -39.00 40.26
N GLU A 125 6.76 -40.02 39.96
CA GLU A 125 6.28 -41.30 39.45
C GLU A 125 5.41 -41.97 40.53
N ARG A 126 4.09 -42.06 40.29
CA ARG A 126 3.20 -42.85 41.16
C ARG A 126 2.91 -44.17 40.49
N GLU A 127 3.26 -45.25 41.18
CA GLU A 127 2.95 -46.61 40.74
C GLU A 127 1.46 -46.78 40.41
N PRO A 128 1.12 -47.48 39.30
CA PRO A 128 -0.26 -47.65 38.90
C PRO A 128 -0.96 -48.63 39.83
N VAL A 129 -1.73 -48.10 40.78
CA VAL A 129 -2.74 -48.89 41.51
C VAL A 129 -3.79 -49.35 40.51
N LYS A 130 -3.83 -50.66 40.23
CA LYS A 130 -4.87 -51.28 39.38
C LYS A 130 -6.23 -51.12 40.05
N LEU A 131 -7.01 -50.13 39.59
CA LEU A 131 -8.41 -49.95 39.99
C LEU A 131 -9.22 -51.20 39.62
N THR A 132 -10.02 -51.68 40.57
CA THR A 132 -10.98 -52.78 40.41
C THR A 132 -12.06 -52.41 39.39
N LEU A 133 -12.75 -53.42 38.81
CA LEU A 133 -13.79 -53.22 37.78
C LEU A 133 -14.88 -52.22 38.21
N ALA A 134 -15.29 -52.27 39.49
CA ALA A 134 -16.27 -51.35 40.06
C ALA A 134 -15.77 -49.89 40.10
N ALA A 135 -14.49 -49.68 40.44
CA ALA A 135 -13.89 -48.35 40.44
C ALA A 135 -13.67 -47.79 39.02
N ARG A 136 -13.39 -48.66 38.04
CA ARG A 136 -13.36 -48.27 36.61
C ARG A 136 -14.73 -47.84 36.11
N LEU A 137 -15.78 -48.58 36.45
CA LEU A 137 -17.16 -48.26 36.05
C LEU A 137 -17.65 -46.94 36.65
N ASN A 138 -17.24 -46.63 37.89
CA ASN A 138 -17.60 -45.37 38.54
C ASN A 138 -16.85 -44.17 37.93
N LYS A 139 -15.57 -44.35 37.59
CA LYS A 139 -14.79 -43.35 36.84
C LYS A 139 -15.38 -43.10 35.45
N GLN A 140 -15.77 -44.16 34.73
CA GLN A 140 -16.41 -44.09 33.42
C GLN A 140 -17.82 -43.48 33.46
N ARG A 141 -18.55 -43.59 34.59
CA ARG A 141 -19.80 -42.86 34.82
C ARG A 141 -19.56 -41.37 35.05
N GLN A 142 -18.56 -41.02 35.86
CA GLN A 142 -18.21 -39.61 36.08
C GLN A 142 -17.64 -38.93 34.83
N GLU A 143 -16.88 -39.65 34.01
CA GLU A 143 -16.40 -39.16 32.71
C GLU A 143 -17.56 -38.98 31.72
N ARG A 144 -18.54 -39.89 31.68
CA ARG A 144 -19.76 -39.72 30.86
C ARG A 144 -20.66 -38.57 31.32
N LEU A 145 -20.77 -38.32 32.63
CA LEU A 145 -21.45 -37.14 33.16
C LEU A 145 -20.72 -35.85 32.77
N ARG A 146 -19.38 -35.85 32.84
CA ARG A 146 -18.54 -34.73 32.36
C ARG A 146 -18.56 -34.56 30.84
N GLU A 147 -18.83 -35.62 30.07
CA GLU A 147 -19.07 -35.52 28.62
C GLU A 147 -20.49 -35.07 28.28
N GLN A 148 -21.49 -35.39 29.09
CA GLN A 148 -22.85 -34.82 28.96
C GLN A 148 -22.86 -33.31 29.17
N ASP A 149 -22.05 -32.78 30.09
CA ASP A 149 -21.82 -31.33 30.25
C ASP A 149 -21.03 -30.70 29.07
N LYS A 150 -20.44 -31.53 28.19
CA LYS A 150 -19.75 -31.11 26.95
C LYS A 150 -20.58 -31.33 25.70
N ILE A 151 -21.77 -31.92 25.78
CA ILE A 151 -22.70 -31.98 24.65
C ILE A 151 -23.23 -30.55 24.45
N PRO A 152 -22.97 -29.90 23.30
CA PRO A 152 -23.59 -28.61 23.02
C PRO A 152 -25.10 -28.85 22.90
N LEU A 153 -25.89 -28.26 23.79
CA LEU A 153 -27.27 -27.93 23.44
C LEU A 153 -27.21 -27.04 22.18
N PRO A 154 -28.14 -27.17 21.22
CA PRO A 154 -28.13 -26.33 20.02
C PRO A 154 -28.32 -24.87 20.46
N SER A 155 -27.20 -24.15 20.60
CA SER A 155 -27.20 -22.81 21.14
C SER A 155 -27.18 -21.80 20.00
N SER A 156 -28.05 -20.81 20.15
CA SER A 156 -27.75 -19.41 19.86
C SER A 156 -27.73 -18.89 18.42
N ALA A 157 -27.99 -19.65 17.36
CA ALA A 157 -28.09 -19.05 16.02
C ALA A 157 -29.18 -17.95 15.93
N TRP A 158 -30.31 -18.14 16.61
CA TRP A 158 -31.42 -17.17 16.63
C TRP A 158 -31.30 -16.10 17.73
N GLN A 159 -30.63 -16.41 18.85
CA GLN A 159 -30.42 -15.46 19.94
C GLN A 159 -29.22 -14.53 19.70
N ASN A 160 -28.18 -14.99 19.00
CA ASN A 160 -27.07 -14.14 18.56
C ASN A 160 -27.51 -13.16 17.48
N ALA A 161 -28.48 -13.52 16.63
CA ALA A 161 -29.05 -12.60 15.64
C ALA A 161 -29.86 -11.44 16.26
N PHE A 162 -30.44 -11.66 17.45
CA PHE A 162 -31.21 -10.62 18.18
C PHE A 162 -30.39 -9.86 19.24
N ASN A 163 -29.31 -10.46 19.75
CA ASN A 163 -28.41 -9.85 20.73
C ASN A 163 -27.16 -9.21 20.12
N GLN A 164 -26.99 -9.28 18.80
CA GLN A 164 -26.01 -8.41 18.15
C GLN A 164 -26.47 -6.96 18.37
N PRO A 165 -25.67 -6.11 19.03
CA PRO A 165 -25.92 -4.68 18.97
C PRO A 165 -26.00 -4.31 17.48
N PRO A 166 -26.94 -3.43 17.06
CA PRO A 166 -27.05 -3.05 15.66
C PRO A 166 -25.66 -2.69 15.16
N ALA A 167 -25.25 -3.29 14.04
CA ALA A 167 -23.95 -3.02 13.42
C ALA A 167 -23.83 -1.51 13.28
N LYS A 168 -23.01 -0.89 14.14
CA LYS A 168 -22.81 0.55 14.07
C LYS A 168 -22.15 0.81 12.71
N PRO A 169 -22.71 1.68 11.87
CA PRO A 169 -22.14 1.96 10.56
C PRO A 169 -20.72 2.48 10.79
N SER A 170 -19.72 1.66 10.52
CA SER A 170 -18.32 2.04 10.72
C SER A 170 -17.83 2.75 9.47
N ARG A 171 -16.90 3.68 9.64
CA ARG A 171 -16.28 4.44 8.54
C ARG A 171 -14.77 4.23 8.56
N PHE A 172 -14.13 4.37 7.40
CA PHE A 172 -12.67 4.45 7.35
C PHE A 172 -12.20 5.75 8.01
N ALA A 173 -12.80 6.86 7.62
CA ALA A 173 -12.57 8.17 8.18
C ALA A 173 -13.89 8.93 8.34
N LYS A 174 -13.98 9.81 9.34
CA LYS A 174 -15.13 10.68 9.62
C LYS A 174 -14.64 12.03 10.14
N SER A 175 -15.55 13.01 10.14
CA SER A 175 -15.32 14.34 10.71
C SER A 175 -14.94 14.30 12.20
N ALA A 176 -13.96 15.10 12.63
CA ALA A 176 -13.64 15.27 14.04
C ALA A 176 -14.67 16.15 14.77
N LEU A 177 -15.47 16.91 14.01
CA LEU A 177 -16.53 17.79 14.51
C LEU A 177 -17.87 17.05 14.74
N VAL A 178 -18.00 15.82 14.22
CA VAL A 178 -19.18 14.98 14.46
C VAL A 178 -19.11 14.37 15.87
N PRO A 179 -20.22 14.39 16.63
CA PRO A 179 -20.24 13.82 17.98
C PRO A 179 -19.74 12.37 18.06
N ARG A 180 -19.06 12.04 19.16
CA ARG A 180 -18.58 10.68 19.44
C ARG A 180 -19.71 9.67 19.34
N GLY A 181 -19.41 8.49 18.80
CA GLY A 181 -20.37 7.40 18.63
C GLY A 181 -21.28 7.55 17.40
N ARG A 182 -21.12 8.62 16.62
CA ARG A 182 -21.83 8.84 15.35
C ARG A 182 -20.91 8.84 14.13
N CYS A 183 -21.49 8.47 12.99
CA CYS A 183 -20.89 8.51 11.66
C CYS A 183 -21.69 9.43 10.71
N ASP A 184 -22.31 10.46 11.28
CA ASP A 184 -22.99 11.47 10.48
C ASP A 184 -21.97 12.14 9.54
N ILE A 185 -22.44 12.65 8.41
CA ILE A 185 -21.61 13.44 7.51
C ILE A 185 -21.18 14.74 8.20
N GLY A 186 -19.93 15.16 8.00
CA GLY A 186 -19.45 16.47 8.46
C GLY A 186 -20.16 17.61 7.73
N THR A 187 -20.63 18.60 8.49
CA THR A 187 -21.37 19.76 7.97
C THR A 187 -20.59 21.06 8.03
N GLN A 188 -19.41 21.03 8.66
CA GLN A 188 -18.53 22.18 8.82
C GLN A 188 -17.20 21.92 8.11
N ARG A 189 -16.54 22.99 7.69
CA ARG A 189 -15.19 22.91 7.13
C ARG A 189 -14.18 22.62 8.23
N GLU A 190 -13.29 21.66 8.02
CA GLU A 190 -12.21 21.30 8.97
C GLU A 190 -10.90 20.99 8.25
N SER A 191 -9.78 20.99 8.97
CA SER A 191 -8.46 20.70 8.40
C SER A 191 -8.25 19.19 8.27
N LEU A 192 -7.59 18.73 7.21
CA LEU A 192 -7.21 17.32 7.09
C LEU A 192 -6.30 16.88 8.24
N SER A 193 -5.45 17.77 8.74
CA SER A 193 -4.56 17.50 9.89
C SER A 193 -5.30 17.20 11.19
N SER A 194 -6.53 17.71 11.39
CA SER A 194 -7.34 17.35 12.56
C SER A 194 -7.97 15.96 12.45
N LEU A 195 -8.02 15.40 11.25
CA LEU A 195 -8.62 14.11 10.95
C LEU A 195 -7.62 12.95 10.95
N GLY A 196 -6.34 13.24 10.76
CA GLY A 196 -5.29 12.23 10.72
C GLY A 196 -4.01 12.71 10.03
N ASP A 197 -3.03 11.82 9.97
CA ASP A 197 -1.77 12.10 9.29
C ASP A 197 -1.94 11.98 7.78
N TYR A 198 -1.36 12.91 7.01
CA TYR A 198 -1.31 12.81 5.56
C TYR A 198 0.09 13.09 5.00
N ALA A 199 0.34 12.64 3.78
CA ALA A 199 1.53 12.99 3.00
C ALA A 199 1.14 13.12 1.52
N ALA A 200 1.73 14.11 0.85
CA ALA A 200 1.55 14.35 -0.58
C ALA A 200 2.89 14.18 -1.30
N TYR A 201 2.83 13.59 -2.48
CA TYR A 201 3.98 13.18 -3.29
C TYR A 201 3.80 13.60 -4.74
N THR A 202 4.91 13.91 -5.39
CA THR A 202 4.99 14.11 -6.85
C THR A 202 6.17 13.33 -7.41
N ILE A 203 6.22 13.17 -8.73
CA ILE A 203 7.37 12.56 -9.41
C ILE A 203 8.64 13.36 -9.08
N ALA A 204 9.69 12.68 -8.63
CA ALA A 204 11.00 13.28 -8.40
C ALA A 204 11.66 13.68 -9.73
N VAL A 205 11.59 14.97 -10.11
CA VAL A 205 12.22 15.48 -11.34
C VAL A 205 13.59 16.09 -11.00
N GLY A 206 14.67 15.34 -11.27
CA GLY A 206 16.04 15.82 -11.07
C GLY A 206 17.14 14.76 -11.27
N GLN A 207 18.26 15.19 -11.86
CA GLN A 207 19.55 14.46 -12.01
C GLN A 207 19.58 13.08 -12.70
N GLY A 208 18.70 12.84 -13.68
CA GLY A 208 18.81 11.69 -14.59
C GLY A 208 17.65 10.69 -14.50
N ILE A 209 16.71 10.90 -13.57
CA ILE A 209 15.42 10.22 -13.56
C ILE A 209 14.44 11.09 -14.35
N SER A 210 13.97 10.56 -15.47
CA SER A 210 13.10 11.27 -16.39
C SER A 210 11.66 11.26 -15.85
N ALA A 211 10.98 12.41 -15.84
CA ALA A 211 9.53 12.49 -15.61
C ALA A 211 8.70 11.71 -16.66
N ALA A 212 9.36 11.15 -17.68
CA ALA A 212 8.77 10.37 -18.75
C ALA A 212 8.99 8.84 -18.62
N SER A 213 9.61 8.33 -17.54
CA SER A 213 9.67 6.89 -17.32
C SER A 213 8.36 6.40 -16.70
N GLU A 214 7.86 5.25 -17.16
CA GLU A 214 6.77 4.50 -16.52
C GLU A 214 7.17 3.93 -15.14
N ASP A 215 8.32 4.33 -14.63
CA ASP A 215 8.94 3.91 -13.39
C ASP A 215 9.56 5.16 -12.76
N ALA A 216 8.91 5.71 -11.74
CA ALA A 216 9.30 6.97 -11.14
C ALA A 216 9.34 6.88 -9.61
N PHE A 217 10.43 7.37 -9.02
CA PHE A 217 10.47 7.63 -7.60
C PHE A 217 9.59 8.83 -7.25
N LEU A 218 8.91 8.72 -6.11
CA LEU A 218 8.05 9.77 -5.59
C LEU A 218 8.82 10.62 -4.58
N ALA A 219 8.90 11.93 -4.83
CA ALA A 219 9.41 12.90 -3.89
C ALA A 219 8.26 13.47 -3.05
N ARG A 220 8.44 13.50 -1.73
CA ARG A 220 7.48 14.10 -0.80
C ARG A 220 7.47 15.61 -0.98
N ILE A 221 6.28 16.16 -1.17
CA ILE A 221 6.06 17.61 -1.29
C ILE A 221 5.38 18.21 -0.06
N GLY A 222 4.81 17.40 0.84
CA GLY A 222 4.32 17.88 2.14
C GLY A 222 3.66 16.80 2.99
N GLY A 223 3.40 17.12 4.27
CA GLY A 223 2.90 16.17 5.28
C GLY A 223 3.95 15.19 5.79
N ALA A 224 3.60 14.37 6.80
CA ALA A 224 4.50 13.41 7.45
C ALA A 224 3.87 12.03 7.68
N ALA A 225 2.77 11.69 6.98
CA ALA A 225 2.12 10.40 7.16
C ALA A 225 3.04 9.19 6.95
N LEU A 226 2.66 8.11 7.63
CA LEU A 226 3.21 6.75 7.61
C LEU A 226 3.32 6.07 6.22
N ALA A 227 3.10 6.80 5.12
CA ALA A 227 3.37 6.32 3.77
C ALA A 227 4.88 6.18 3.48
N GLU A 228 5.75 6.71 4.36
CA GLU A 228 7.18 6.40 4.38
C GLU A 228 7.44 5.24 5.36
N LEU A 229 7.71 4.05 4.81
CA LEU A 229 8.24 2.96 5.61
C LEU A 229 9.73 3.24 5.88
N PRO A 230 10.19 3.25 7.15
CA PRO A 230 11.58 3.59 7.47
C PRO A 230 12.58 2.76 6.66
N GLY A 231 13.54 3.43 6.02
CA GLY A 231 14.57 2.78 5.20
C GLY A 231 14.12 2.36 3.79
N LEU A 232 12.87 2.63 3.41
CA LEU A 232 12.33 2.36 2.07
C LEU A 232 11.99 3.66 1.34
N ALA A 233 12.29 3.74 0.05
CA ALA A 233 11.82 4.76 -0.86
C ALA A 233 10.54 4.29 -1.57
N MET A 234 9.58 5.20 -1.73
CA MET A 234 8.37 4.91 -2.48
C MET A 234 8.57 5.21 -3.97
N LYS A 235 8.14 4.27 -4.80
CA LYS A 235 8.18 4.29 -6.24
C LYS A 235 6.78 4.01 -6.78
N ILE A 236 6.43 4.66 -7.87
CA ILE A 236 5.22 4.39 -8.62
C ILE A 236 5.60 3.92 -10.03
N ILE A 237 5.06 2.78 -10.42
CA ILE A 237 5.16 2.25 -11.77
C ILE A 237 3.82 2.54 -12.44
N GLY A 238 3.86 3.17 -13.60
CA GLY A 238 2.69 3.45 -14.41
C GLY A 238 2.24 4.91 -14.45
N ARG A 239 0.96 5.12 -14.75
CA ARG A 239 0.40 6.44 -15.06
C ARG A 239 -0.07 7.17 -13.81
N ALA A 240 0.85 7.79 -13.07
CA ALA A 240 0.49 8.64 -11.94
C ALA A 240 1.48 9.80 -11.79
N GLY A 241 0.98 11.04 -11.77
CA GLY A 241 1.82 12.24 -11.69
C GLY A 241 1.96 12.81 -10.27
N VAL A 242 0.91 12.63 -9.47
CA VAL A 242 0.84 13.04 -8.06
C VAL A 242 0.06 11.99 -7.28
N LEU A 243 0.45 11.80 -6.02
CA LEU A 243 -0.16 10.85 -5.09
C LEU A 243 -0.30 11.49 -3.71
N ALA A 244 -1.41 11.23 -3.04
CA ALA A 244 -1.59 11.59 -1.64
C ALA A 244 -2.00 10.36 -0.84
N ALA A 245 -1.52 10.32 0.40
CA ALA A 245 -1.74 9.24 1.33
C ALA A 245 -2.26 9.80 2.66
N PHE A 246 -3.23 9.14 3.27
CA PHE A 246 -3.92 9.59 4.48
C PHE A 246 -4.21 8.43 5.42
N VAL A 247 -3.88 8.61 6.70
CA VAL A 247 -4.15 7.70 7.80
C VAL A 247 -5.06 8.41 8.80
N PRO A 248 -6.32 7.99 8.98
CA PRO A 248 -7.24 8.64 9.89
C PRO A 248 -6.87 8.38 11.35
N ASN A 249 -7.11 9.37 12.21
CA ASN A 249 -7.04 9.25 13.66
C ASN A 249 -8.09 8.24 14.15
N LYS A 250 -7.73 7.38 15.09
CA LYS A 250 -8.71 6.53 15.79
C LYS A 250 -9.45 7.35 16.84
N PHE A 251 -10.78 7.44 16.72
CA PHE A 251 -11.63 8.21 17.67
C PHE A 251 -12.02 7.43 18.94
N ALA A 252 -11.57 6.18 19.10
CA ALA A 252 -11.86 5.31 20.25
C ALA A 252 -13.35 5.24 20.64
N ASP A 253 -14.25 5.45 19.68
CA ASP A 253 -15.71 5.53 19.90
C ASP A 253 -16.48 4.45 19.12
N SER A 254 -15.74 3.45 18.62
CA SER A 254 -16.23 2.33 17.81
C SER A 254 -16.97 2.76 16.53
N THR A 255 -16.68 3.95 16.02
CA THR A 255 -17.26 4.46 14.76
C THR A 255 -16.36 4.28 13.55
N LEU A 256 -15.10 3.91 13.78
CA LEU A 256 -14.15 3.63 12.72
C LEU A 256 -13.84 2.14 12.61
N TYR A 257 -13.58 1.69 11.38
CA TYR A 257 -13.12 0.33 11.15
C TYR A 257 -11.77 0.05 11.82
N SER A 258 -11.63 -1.13 12.41
CA SER A 258 -10.34 -1.72 12.75
C SER A 258 -9.64 -2.30 11.52
N ALA A 259 -8.35 -2.64 11.66
CA ALA A 259 -7.63 -3.32 10.57
C ALA A 259 -8.22 -4.71 10.28
N GLU A 260 -8.72 -5.38 11.33
CA GLU A 260 -9.45 -6.64 11.25
C GLU A 260 -10.75 -6.48 10.48
N ASP A 261 -11.54 -5.43 10.76
CA ASP A 261 -12.81 -5.18 10.08
C ASP A 261 -12.63 -4.98 8.56
N ILE A 262 -11.51 -4.37 8.16
CA ILE A 262 -11.21 -4.10 6.74
C ILE A 262 -10.70 -5.35 6.03
N ARG A 263 -10.04 -6.27 6.74
CA ARG A 263 -9.33 -7.41 6.14
C ARG A 263 -10.23 -8.25 5.22
N GLU A 264 -11.45 -8.54 5.65
CA GLU A 264 -12.41 -9.37 4.91
C GLU A 264 -13.29 -8.57 3.93
N LYS A 265 -12.98 -7.28 3.70
CA LYS A 265 -13.77 -6.41 2.82
C LYS A 265 -13.07 -6.15 1.49
N ASP A 266 -13.82 -6.19 0.40
CA ASP A 266 -13.35 -5.75 -0.92
C ASP A 266 -13.45 -4.23 -1.09
N ARG A 267 -14.34 -3.59 -0.32
CA ARG A 267 -14.56 -2.14 -0.31
C ARG A 267 -14.85 -1.67 1.10
N VAL A 268 -14.41 -0.46 1.42
CA VAL A 268 -14.53 0.14 2.75
C VAL A 268 -15.26 1.47 2.63
N GLU A 269 -16.24 1.69 3.50
CA GLU A 269 -17.05 2.91 3.51
C GLU A 269 -16.30 4.05 4.21
N THR A 270 -16.26 5.26 3.64
CA THR A 270 -15.61 6.45 4.22
C THR A 270 -16.53 7.67 4.19
N ASN A 271 -16.39 8.59 5.15
CA ASN A 271 -17.04 9.91 5.13
C ASN A 271 -16.11 11.05 4.68
N ILE A 272 -14.86 10.74 4.35
CA ILE A 272 -13.86 11.69 3.84
C ILE A 272 -13.30 11.14 2.53
N ARG A 273 -13.32 11.96 1.46
CA ARG A 273 -12.61 11.68 0.22
C ARG A 273 -11.62 12.80 -0.09
N LEU A 274 -10.50 12.42 -0.69
CA LEU A 274 -9.47 13.34 -1.18
C LEU A 274 -9.32 13.18 -2.68
N GLY A 275 -8.90 14.24 -3.35
CA GLY A 275 -8.67 14.22 -4.79
C GLY A 275 -7.65 15.27 -5.21
N PHE A 276 -7.30 15.27 -6.49
CA PHE A 276 -6.42 16.26 -7.10
C PHE A 276 -7.18 17.07 -8.14
N ASN A 277 -6.91 18.37 -8.19
CA ASN A 277 -7.42 19.23 -9.26
C ASN A 277 -6.51 19.13 -10.51
N THR A 278 -6.84 19.86 -11.57
CA THR A 278 -6.08 19.89 -12.83
C THR A 278 -4.67 20.46 -12.69
N GLU A 279 -4.37 21.17 -11.60
CA GLU A 279 -3.05 21.74 -11.30
C GLU A 279 -2.22 20.81 -10.38
N GLY A 280 -2.72 19.62 -10.05
CA GLY A 280 -2.06 18.68 -9.13
C GLY A 280 -2.13 19.09 -7.65
N ARG A 281 -3.00 20.05 -7.28
CA ARG A 281 -3.25 20.40 -5.87
C ARG A 281 -4.29 19.47 -5.26
N ILE A 282 -4.01 19.01 -4.05
CA ILE A 282 -4.93 18.17 -3.29
C ILE A 282 -6.09 18.99 -2.72
N TYR A 283 -7.28 18.41 -2.72
CA TYR A 283 -8.47 18.90 -2.02
C TYR A 283 -9.16 17.75 -1.29
N GLY A 284 -10.03 18.05 -0.32
CA GLY A 284 -10.85 17.05 0.34
C GLY A 284 -12.26 17.52 0.66
N TYR A 285 -13.16 16.57 0.87
CA TYR A 285 -14.57 16.85 1.11
C TYR A 285 -15.27 15.75 1.90
N HIS A 286 -16.31 16.14 2.61
CA HIS A 286 -17.22 15.23 3.30
C HIS A 286 -18.14 14.53 2.30
N VAL A 287 -18.33 13.24 2.53
CA VAL A 287 -19.29 12.39 1.82
C VAL A 287 -20.11 11.59 2.83
N ASN A 288 -21.31 11.21 2.46
CA ASN A 288 -22.15 10.34 3.28
C ASN A 288 -21.93 8.88 2.87
N GLY A 289 -20.85 8.27 3.37
CA GLY A 289 -20.60 6.83 3.17
C GLY A 289 -20.24 6.43 1.74
N ALA A 290 -19.07 6.87 1.24
CA ALA A 290 -18.55 6.44 -0.05
C ALA A 290 -17.81 5.10 0.06
N MET A 291 -18.08 4.17 -0.86
CA MET A 291 -17.42 2.86 -0.89
C MET A 291 -16.12 2.92 -1.69
N ILE A 292 -14.97 2.77 -1.03
CA ILE A 292 -13.65 2.84 -1.63
C ILE A 292 -13.08 1.43 -1.82
N PRO A 293 -12.55 1.06 -2.99
CA PRO A 293 -11.94 -0.25 -3.22
C PRO A 293 -10.73 -0.50 -2.30
N LYS A 294 -10.64 -1.72 -1.76
CA LYS A 294 -9.48 -2.19 -0.99
C LYS A 294 -8.42 -2.78 -1.94
N ARG A 295 -7.14 -2.60 -1.61
CA ARG A 295 -6.01 -3.36 -2.17
C ARG A 295 -5.13 -3.90 -1.06
N GLU A 296 -4.57 -5.07 -1.28
CA GLU A 296 -3.66 -5.72 -0.33
C GLU A 296 -2.23 -5.48 -0.77
N VAL A 297 -1.43 -4.92 0.14
CA VAL A 297 -0.01 -4.74 -0.05
C VAL A 297 0.68 -6.07 0.25
N LYS A 298 1.47 -6.56 -0.69
CA LYS A 298 2.23 -7.79 -0.56
C LYS A 298 3.66 -7.48 -0.17
N ARG A 299 4.23 -8.26 0.74
CA ARG A 299 5.66 -8.23 1.02
C ARG A 299 6.37 -9.19 0.06
N VAL A 300 7.31 -8.68 -0.72
CA VAL A 300 8.15 -9.45 -1.66
C VAL A 300 9.61 -9.20 -1.29
N GLY A 301 10.20 -10.13 -0.52
CA GLY A 301 11.53 -9.93 0.06
C GLY A 301 11.55 -8.75 1.05
N GLU A 302 12.39 -7.75 0.76
CA GLU A 302 12.49 -6.50 1.52
C GLU A 302 11.61 -5.37 0.97
N GLN A 303 10.80 -5.65 -0.04
CA GLN A 303 9.93 -4.68 -0.69
C GLN A 303 8.47 -4.88 -0.31
N PHE A 304 7.69 -3.80 -0.37
CA PHE A 304 6.23 -3.86 -0.36
C PHE A 304 5.71 -3.46 -1.74
N VAL A 305 4.74 -4.21 -2.26
CA VAL A 305 4.21 -4.01 -3.62
C VAL A 305 2.69 -4.08 -3.60
N VAL A 306 2.05 -3.15 -4.30
CA VAL A 306 0.59 -3.16 -4.49
C VAL A 306 0.22 -2.66 -5.89
N ALA A 307 -0.50 -3.50 -6.63
CA ALA A 307 -1.12 -3.10 -7.89
C ALA A 307 -2.46 -2.40 -7.60
N LEU A 308 -2.58 -1.14 -8.00
CA LEU A 308 -3.83 -0.39 -7.88
C LEU A 308 -4.74 -0.68 -9.08
N GLU A 309 -4.16 -0.62 -10.27
CA GLU A 309 -4.77 -0.84 -11.58
C GLU A 309 -3.83 -1.68 -12.47
N PRO A 310 -4.28 -2.23 -13.61
CA PRO A 310 -3.43 -3.04 -14.50
C PRO A 310 -2.14 -2.34 -14.93
N ASP A 311 -2.13 -1.01 -14.96
CA ASP A 311 -1.02 -0.17 -15.37
C ASP A 311 -0.57 0.82 -14.28
N VAL A 312 -0.91 0.59 -13.00
CA VAL A 312 -0.44 1.42 -11.88
C VAL A 312 -0.10 0.54 -10.67
N THR A 313 1.16 0.56 -10.26
CA THR A 313 1.68 -0.18 -9.09
C THR A 313 2.47 0.76 -8.19
N ILE A 314 2.32 0.62 -6.87
CA ILE A 314 3.18 1.28 -5.88
C ILE A 314 4.13 0.25 -5.30
N GLU A 315 5.41 0.64 -5.20
CA GLU A 315 6.47 -0.15 -4.59
C GLU A 315 7.16 0.66 -3.50
N TRP A 316 7.43 0.03 -2.35
CA TRP A 316 8.36 0.55 -1.35
C TRP A 316 9.62 -0.31 -1.39
N VAL A 317 10.75 0.30 -1.75
CA VAL A 317 12.02 -0.39 -2.03
C VAL A 317 13.15 0.09 -1.13
N PRO A 318 14.10 -0.77 -0.69
CA PRO A 318 15.21 -0.35 0.15
C PRO A 318 16.05 0.79 -0.42
N ILE A 319 16.45 1.73 0.44
CA ILE A 319 17.31 2.88 0.09
C ILE A 319 18.80 2.45 -0.06
N SER A 320 19.14 1.15 -0.05
CA SER A 320 20.53 0.65 -0.10
C SER A 320 20.78 -0.29 -1.29
N GLY A 321 20.70 0.24 -2.52
CA GLY A 321 21.12 -0.43 -3.76
C GLY A 321 22.09 0.43 -4.57
N ASP A 322 22.80 -0.14 -5.55
CA ASP A 322 23.75 0.60 -6.40
C ASP A 322 22.99 1.60 -7.31
N PHE A 323 22.84 2.85 -6.84
CA PHE A 323 22.06 3.93 -7.46
C PHE A 323 22.68 4.51 -8.75
N GLY A 324 23.51 3.76 -9.46
CA GLY A 324 24.24 4.29 -10.61
C GLY A 324 25.09 5.53 -10.26
N GLY A 325 25.60 5.59 -9.02
CA GLY A 325 26.57 6.59 -8.58
C GLY A 325 26.03 7.99 -8.26
N LYS A 326 24.72 8.20 -8.07
CA LYS A 326 24.22 9.48 -7.52
C LYS A 326 23.29 9.27 -6.33
N PRO A 327 23.59 9.86 -5.16
CA PRO A 327 22.62 9.89 -4.05
C PRO A 327 21.35 10.57 -4.55
N ILE A 328 20.18 10.04 -4.16
CA ILE A 328 18.92 10.75 -4.26
C ILE A 328 19.04 11.98 -3.36
N LEU A 329 19.60 13.06 -3.91
CA LEU A 329 19.56 14.38 -3.31
C LEU A 329 18.09 14.78 -3.34
N VAL A 330 17.42 14.55 -2.21
CA VAL A 330 16.15 15.19 -1.89
C VAL A 330 16.47 16.68 -1.93
N ASN A 331 16.17 17.34 -3.07
CA ASN A 331 16.19 18.79 -3.11
C ASN A 331 15.36 19.27 -1.92
N PRO A 332 15.77 20.33 -1.19
CA PRO A 332 14.88 20.96 -0.23
C PRO A 332 13.68 21.49 -1.02
N ILE A 333 12.60 20.72 -1.03
CA ILE A 333 11.33 21.12 -1.63
C ILE A 333 10.75 22.18 -0.70
N PRO A 334 10.26 23.31 -1.24
CA PRO A 334 9.76 24.43 -0.44
C PRO A 334 8.84 23.95 0.67
N GLU A 335 9.07 24.46 1.88
CA GLU A 335 8.29 24.18 3.09
C GLU A 335 6.78 24.27 2.79
N MET A 336 6.11 23.14 2.58
CA MET A 336 4.65 23.04 2.65
C MET A 336 4.14 23.08 4.11
N GLU A 337 4.88 23.72 5.03
CA GLU A 337 4.37 24.12 6.35
C GLU A 337 3.17 25.08 6.26
N LYS A 338 2.73 25.49 5.06
CA LYS A 338 1.70 26.53 4.87
C LYS A 338 0.44 26.14 4.10
N PHE A 339 0.27 24.89 3.66
CA PHE A 339 -0.97 24.50 2.97
C PHE A 339 -1.84 23.63 3.87
N ASP A 340 -2.73 24.29 4.61
CA ASP A 340 -3.88 23.65 5.25
C ASP A 340 -4.76 23.03 4.16
N ILE A 341 -4.78 21.71 4.08
CA ILE A 341 -5.73 21.01 3.22
C ILE A 341 -7.08 21.04 3.93
N TRP A 342 -8.04 21.75 3.34
CA TRP A 342 -9.38 21.87 3.89
C TRP A 342 -10.30 20.75 3.40
N ILE A 343 -11.11 20.23 4.32
CA ILE A 343 -12.20 19.31 4.04
C ILE A 343 -13.50 20.11 4.03
N HIS A 344 -14.14 20.16 2.87
CA HIS A 344 -15.35 20.94 2.66
C HIS A 344 -16.63 20.12 2.89
N PRO A 345 -17.70 20.71 3.46
CA PRO A 345 -18.99 20.05 3.58
C PRO A 345 -19.66 19.84 2.22
N GLN A 346 -20.61 18.90 2.14
CA GLN A 346 -21.27 18.54 0.88
C GLN A 346 -22.01 19.71 0.21
N ALA A 347 -22.62 20.61 1.00
CA ALA A 347 -23.34 21.79 0.46
C ALA A 347 -22.43 22.79 -0.28
N GLU A 348 -21.12 22.69 -0.05
CA GLU A 348 -20.08 23.54 -0.63
C GLU A 348 -19.38 22.89 -1.84
N GLN A 349 -19.77 21.67 -2.22
CA GLN A 349 -19.27 21.05 -3.45
C GLN A 349 -19.72 21.86 -4.67
N GLY A 350 -18.83 22.02 -5.65
CA GLY A 350 -19.06 22.84 -6.83
C GLY A 350 -18.79 24.34 -6.64
N GLN A 351 -18.46 24.80 -5.42
CA GLN A 351 -18.13 26.20 -5.15
C GLN A 351 -16.63 26.47 -5.32
N ALA A 352 -16.31 27.64 -5.89
CA ALA A 352 -14.95 28.16 -5.94
C ALA A 352 -14.66 28.99 -4.69
N PHE A 353 -13.46 28.86 -4.12
CA PHE A 353 -13.03 29.61 -2.93
C PHE A 353 -11.91 30.60 -3.27
N ASP A 354 -11.58 31.53 -2.37
CA ASP A 354 -10.58 32.58 -2.63
C ASP A 354 -9.24 31.98 -3.05
N ASN A 355 -8.78 32.30 -4.28
CA ASN A 355 -7.61 31.70 -4.96
C ASN A 355 -7.67 30.17 -5.19
N THR A 356 -8.86 29.56 -5.17
CA THR A 356 -9.02 28.15 -4.87
C THR A 356 -10.07 27.46 -5.76
N TYR A 357 -9.68 26.27 -6.22
CA TYR A 357 -10.37 25.28 -7.05
C TYR A 357 -11.85 25.02 -6.72
N ILE A 358 -12.55 24.42 -7.68
CA ILE A 358 -13.91 23.89 -7.52
C ILE A 358 -13.80 22.51 -6.86
N THR A 359 -14.29 22.35 -5.63
CA THR A 359 -14.49 21.02 -5.02
C THR A 359 -15.44 20.23 -5.94
N PRO A 360 -15.13 19.00 -6.36
CA PRO A 360 -15.98 18.27 -7.29
C PRO A 360 -17.38 18.06 -6.71
N ILE A 361 -18.38 18.22 -7.58
CA ILE A 361 -19.76 17.84 -7.29
C ILE A 361 -19.78 16.32 -7.35
N ALA A 362 -19.72 15.64 -6.19
CA ALA A 362 -19.90 14.20 -5.87
C ALA A 362 -19.43 13.07 -6.84
N ASP A 363 -19.44 13.27 -8.15
CA ASP A 363 -19.23 12.33 -9.26
C ASP A 363 -17.83 12.39 -9.89
N ALA A 364 -16.81 12.85 -9.16
CA ALA A 364 -15.43 12.73 -9.65
C ALA A 364 -15.00 11.26 -9.68
N ASP A 365 -14.55 10.79 -10.86
CA ASP A 365 -13.92 9.48 -11.07
C ASP A 365 -12.50 9.48 -10.45
N LEU A 366 -12.45 9.60 -9.13
CA LEU A 366 -11.21 9.60 -8.36
C LEU A 366 -10.57 8.21 -8.41
N GLN A 367 -9.25 8.19 -8.55
CA GLN A 367 -8.45 6.98 -8.45
C GLN A 367 -7.99 6.83 -7.00
N ASP A 368 -8.93 6.47 -6.12
CA ASP A 368 -8.71 6.30 -4.68
C ASP A 368 -8.93 4.88 -4.18
N TYR A 369 -8.08 4.43 -3.25
CA TYR A 369 -8.03 3.06 -2.74
C TYR A 369 -7.69 3.06 -1.25
N ILE A 370 -8.12 2.01 -0.55
CA ILE A 370 -7.66 1.71 0.80
C ILE A 370 -6.70 0.54 0.75
N LEU A 371 -5.46 0.79 1.15
CA LEU A 371 -4.40 -0.19 1.20
C LEU A 371 -4.39 -0.86 2.57
N THR A 372 -4.24 -2.18 2.59
CA THR A 372 -4.03 -2.95 3.81
C THR A 372 -2.70 -3.67 3.75
N PHE A 373 -1.97 -3.64 4.86
CA PHE A 373 -0.66 -4.28 4.97
C PHE A 373 -0.78 -5.67 5.63
N PRO A 374 0.21 -6.55 5.43
CA PRO A 374 0.25 -7.82 6.14
C PRO A 374 0.23 -7.60 7.66
N ALA A 375 -0.56 -8.38 8.38
CA ALA A 375 -0.87 -8.13 9.79
C ALA A 375 0.37 -8.11 10.69
N GLU A 376 1.37 -8.94 10.37
CA GLU A 376 2.65 -9.04 11.05
C GLU A 376 3.50 -7.77 10.97
N THR A 377 3.19 -6.86 10.05
CA THR A 377 3.88 -5.57 9.94
C THR A 377 3.42 -4.55 10.98
N GLY A 378 2.21 -4.72 11.54
CA GLY A 378 1.59 -3.75 12.43
C GLY A 378 1.27 -2.39 11.79
N LEU A 379 1.39 -2.26 10.46
CA LEU A 379 1.12 -1.02 9.73
C LEU A 379 -0.38 -0.77 9.59
N PRO A 380 -0.86 0.47 9.82
CA PRO A 380 -2.28 0.78 9.69
C PRO A 380 -2.72 0.78 8.23
N PRO A 381 -4.01 0.53 7.96
CA PRO A 381 -4.61 0.74 6.64
C PRO A 381 -4.42 2.20 6.16
N LEU A 382 -4.16 2.38 4.87
CA LEU A 382 -3.79 3.66 4.27
C LEU A 382 -4.77 4.04 3.15
N TYR A 383 -5.38 5.22 3.22
CA TYR A 383 -6.14 5.75 2.09
C TYR A 383 -5.18 6.44 1.13
N VAL A 384 -5.17 6.01 -0.13
CA VAL A 384 -4.36 6.60 -1.20
C VAL A 384 -5.26 7.14 -2.28
N VAL A 385 -4.91 8.31 -2.81
CA VAL A 385 -5.49 8.85 -4.04
C VAL A 385 -4.37 9.29 -4.96
N TYR A 386 -4.53 9.10 -6.27
CA TYR A 386 -3.58 9.59 -7.25
C TYR A 386 -4.29 10.22 -8.45
N GLN A 387 -3.56 11.05 -9.19
CA GLN A 387 -4.01 11.57 -10.47
C GLN A 387 -3.28 10.83 -11.60
N LYS A 388 -4.06 10.15 -12.45
CA LYS A 388 -3.52 9.57 -13.68
C LYS A 388 -2.99 10.69 -14.57
N THR A 389 -1.76 10.55 -15.02
CA THR A 389 -1.25 11.37 -16.13
C THR A 389 -1.73 10.77 -17.43
N ASP A 390 -2.14 11.62 -18.37
CA ASP A 390 -2.31 11.17 -19.76
C ASP A 390 -1.02 10.50 -20.23
N LYS A 391 -1.14 9.42 -21.01
CA LYS A 391 0.03 8.80 -21.63
C LYS A 391 0.79 9.90 -22.38
N PRO A 392 2.11 10.09 -22.18
CA PRO A 392 2.85 11.02 -23.00
C PRO A 392 2.67 10.59 -24.45
N LYS A 393 2.25 11.53 -25.31
CA LYS A 393 2.19 11.28 -26.75
C LYS A 393 3.53 10.70 -27.21
N VAL A 394 3.46 9.77 -28.15
CA VAL A 394 4.67 9.16 -28.69
C VAL A 394 5.60 10.24 -29.24
N LYS A 395 6.90 10.05 -29.05
CA LYS A 395 7.93 10.97 -29.56
C LYS A 395 8.50 10.41 -30.87
N PRO A 396 8.96 11.25 -31.80
CA PRO A 396 9.72 10.75 -32.93
C PRO A 396 10.92 9.93 -32.47
N LEU A 397 11.25 8.88 -33.23
CA LEU A 397 12.34 7.94 -32.96
C LEU A 397 12.16 7.06 -31.70
N GLU A 398 10.97 7.07 -31.10
CA GLU A 398 10.62 6.17 -30.02
C GLU A 398 10.42 4.74 -30.53
N VAL A 399 10.89 3.76 -29.74
CA VAL A 399 10.84 2.33 -30.10
C VAL A 399 10.23 1.56 -28.95
N GLY A 400 9.27 0.70 -29.28
CA GLY A 400 8.51 -0.16 -28.37
C GLY A 400 7.55 -1.07 -29.16
N THR A 401 6.69 -1.80 -28.46
CA THR A 401 5.69 -2.66 -29.11
C THR A 401 4.59 -1.83 -29.76
N TYR A 402 4.03 -2.29 -30.87
CA TYR A 402 2.97 -1.57 -31.55
C TYR A 402 1.75 -1.34 -30.66
N GLY A 403 1.35 -2.32 -29.85
CA GLY A 403 0.19 -2.19 -28.96
C GLY A 403 0.36 -1.07 -27.93
N GLU A 404 1.58 -0.91 -27.40
CA GLU A 404 1.92 0.15 -26.46
C GLU A 404 1.96 1.53 -27.13
N LEU A 405 2.70 1.64 -28.23
CA LEU A 405 2.91 2.89 -28.96
C LEU A 405 1.62 3.40 -29.61
N ALA A 406 0.89 2.54 -30.31
CA ALA A 406 -0.36 2.91 -30.97
C ALA A 406 -1.43 3.38 -29.98
N ALA A 407 -1.41 2.86 -28.74
CA ALA A 407 -2.30 3.32 -27.68
C ALA A 407 -2.02 4.76 -27.20
N ARG A 408 -0.87 5.35 -27.55
CA ARG A 408 -0.54 6.76 -27.26
C ARG A 408 -0.36 7.62 -28.53
N SER A 409 -0.61 7.06 -29.71
CA SER A 409 -0.48 7.75 -30.99
C SER A 409 -1.83 7.94 -31.67
N ALA A 410 -2.41 9.13 -31.49
CA ALA A 410 -3.72 9.47 -32.03
C ALA A 410 -3.77 10.93 -32.49
N LYS A 411 -3.98 11.14 -33.81
CA LYS A 411 -4.07 12.47 -34.45
C LYS A 411 -2.89 13.39 -34.09
N ASP A 412 -1.71 12.82 -33.94
CA ASP A 412 -0.47 13.48 -33.51
C ASP A 412 0.54 13.66 -34.65
N GLY A 413 0.23 13.18 -35.86
CA GLY A 413 1.12 13.25 -37.02
C GLY A 413 2.19 12.17 -37.06
N MET A 414 2.11 11.18 -36.17
CA MET A 414 3.04 10.05 -36.10
C MET A 414 2.39 8.77 -36.65
N ASP A 415 3.23 7.92 -37.23
CA ASP A 415 2.91 6.53 -37.54
C ASP A 415 3.80 5.62 -36.69
N ILE A 416 3.31 4.41 -36.39
CA ILE A 416 4.12 3.35 -35.79
C ILE A 416 4.51 2.37 -36.89
N ASP A 417 5.74 2.46 -37.37
CA ASP A 417 6.26 1.64 -38.47
C ASP A 417 6.87 0.34 -37.93
N HIS A 418 6.30 -0.80 -38.31
CA HIS A 418 6.88 -2.11 -38.02
C HIS A 418 8.11 -2.32 -38.90
N ILE A 419 9.27 -2.55 -38.29
CA ILE A 419 10.53 -2.79 -38.99
C ILE A 419 11.16 -4.10 -38.47
N PRO A 420 11.18 -5.18 -39.26
CA PRO A 420 10.74 -5.27 -40.66
C PRO A 420 9.20 -5.19 -40.79
N SER A 421 8.69 -4.98 -42.01
CA SER A 421 7.24 -4.78 -42.21
C SER A 421 6.41 -5.92 -41.63
N PHE A 422 5.28 -5.58 -41.00
CA PHE A 422 4.39 -6.56 -40.38
C PHE A 422 3.94 -7.67 -41.36
N LYS A 423 3.79 -7.36 -42.66
CA LYS A 423 3.43 -8.35 -43.68
C LYS A 423 4.51 -9.43 -43.87
N ALA A 424 5.79 -9.08 -43.73
CA ALA A 424 6.88 -10.04 -43.77
C ALA A 424 6.89 -10.92 -42.50
N ILE A 425 6.63 -10.31 -41.34
CA ILE A 425 6.54 -11.01 -40.05
C ILE A 425 5.37 -11.99 -40.01
N GLU A 426 4.20 -11.58 -40.51
CA GLU A 426 3.03 -12.46 -40.66
C GLU A 426 3.35 -13.69 -41.52
N LYS A 427 4.06 -13.51 -42.64
CA LYS A 427 4.47 -14.62 -43.52
C LYS A 427 5.53 -15.52 -42.90
N TRP A 428 6.47 -14.94 -42.16
CA TRP A 428 7.47 -15.69 -41.42
C TRP A 428 6.81 -16.53 -40.33
N ALA A 429 5.89 -15.96 -39.55
CA ALA A 429 5.19 -16.67 -38.48
C ALA A 429 4.27 -17.80 -39.01
N SER A 430 3.84 -17.73 -40.27
CA SER A 430 3.05 -18.78 -40.94
C SER A 430 3.89 -19.69 -41.84
N SER A 431 5.23 -19.66 -41.77
CA SER A 431 6.09 -20.46 -42.66
C SER A 431 5.97 -21.96 -42.44
N ASP A 432 5.53 -22.38 -41.25
CA ASP A 432 5.42 -23.79 -40.86
C ASP A 432 4.14 -24.46 -41.41
N GLY A 433 3.33 -23.74 -42.19
CA GLY A 433 2.17 -24.27 -42.90
C GLY A 433 0.86 -24.20 -42.11
N GLU A 434 0.86 -23.60 -40.92
CA GLU A 434 -0.35 -23.27 -40.17
C GLU A 434 -0.74 -21.80 -40.37
N ASP A 435 -1.93 -21.58 -40.90
CA ASP A 435 -2.51 -20.24 -41.02
C ASP A 435 -2.84 -19.70 -39.63
N LEU A 436 -2.35 -18.51 -39.30
CA LEU A 436 -2.67 -17.84 -38.05
C LEU A 436 -4.13 -17.39 -38.04
N THR A 437 -4.80 -17.58 -36.91
CA THR A 437 -6.13 -17.00 -36.68
C THR A 437 -6.07 -15.48 -36.62
N ALA A 438 -7.20 -14.81 -36.86
CA ALA A 438 -7.28 -13.35 -36.74
C ALA A 438 -6.90 -12.83 -35.34
N ALA A 439 -7.12 -13.63 -34.29
CA ALA A 439 -6.73 -13.29 -32.93
C ALA A 439 -5.20 -13.36 -32.75
N GLU A 440 -4.56 -14.38 -33.29
CA GLU A 440 -3.11 -14.54 -33.28
C GLU A 440 -2.41 -13.47 -34.11
N ILE A 441 -2.92 -13.14 -35.30
CA ILE A 441 -2.40 -12.03 -36.12
C ILE A 441 -2.49 -10.71 -35.35
N ARG A 442 -3.59 -10.45 -34.64
CA ARG A 442 -3.73 -9.25 -33.82
C ARG A 442 -2.75 -9.25 -32.64
N ALA A 443 -2.59 -10.39 -31.96
CA ALA A 443 -1.64 -10.53 -30.86
C ALA A 443 -0.21 -10.29 -31.34
N LEU A 444 0.19 -10.98 -32.42
CA LEU A 444 1.48 -10.82 -33.09
C LEU A 444 1.72 -9.36 -33.49
N LYS A 445 0.73 -8.70 -34.11
CA LYS A 445 0.84 -7.28 -34.48
C LYS A 445 1.11 -6.39 -33.28
N ASN A 446 0.39 -6.60 -32.18
CA ASN A 446 0.49 -5.78 -30.99
C ASN A 446 1.80 -6.00 -30.23
N THR A 447 2.36 -7.21 -30.25
CA THR A 447 3.62 -7.55 -29.58
C THR A 447 4.85 -7.27 -30.44
N THR A 448 4.70 -7.12 -31.76
CA THR A 448 5.81 -6.76 -32.66
C THR A 448 6.29 -5.34 -32.39
N ASN A 449 7.61 -5.16 -32.32
CA ASN A 449 8.21 -3.84 -32.15
C ASN A 449 8.06 -2.96 -33.39
N GLY A 450 7.97 -1.66 -33.14
CA GLY A 450 7.93 -0.64 -34.18
C GLY A 450 8.67 0.62 -33.77
N LEU A 451 8.82 1.49 -34.76
CA LEU A 451 9.44 2.80 -34.66
C LEU A 451 8.37 3.88 -34.84
N THR A 452 8.26 4.80 -33.89
CA THR A 452 7.48 6.02 -34.08
C THR A 452 8.19 6.95 -35.05
N ILE A 453 7.52 7.28 -36.14
CA ILE A 453 8.09 8.08 -37.23
C ILE A 453 7.05 9.10 -37.73
N PRO A 454 7.44 10.33 -38.08
CA PRO A 454 6.52 11.29 -38.69
C PRO A 454 5.86 10.72 -39.95
N ASN A 455 4.55 10.89 -40.07
CA ASN A 455 3.76 10.33 -41.18
C ASN A 455 4.28 10.76 -42.56
N GLU A 456 4.83 11.97 -42.70
CA GLU A 456 5.43 12.48 -43.93
C GLU A 456 6.67 11.68 -44.33
N ILE A 457 7.51 11.30 -43.35
CA ILE A 457 8.72 10.52 -43.58
C ILE A 457 8.34 9.08 -43.90
N HIS A 458 7.43 8.49 -43.12
CA HIS A 458 6.94 7.13 -43.35
C HIS A 458 6.35 6.98 -44.76
N ARG A 459 5.44 7.88 -45.14
CA ARG A 459 4.83 7.92 -46.47
C ARG A 459 5.85 8.12 -47.59
N LYS A 460 6.83 8.99 -47.41
CA LYS A 460 7.78 9.36 -48.47
C LYS A 460 8.88 8.32 -48.66
N CYS A 461 9.38 7.74 -47.57
CA CYS A 461 10.69 7.08 -47.56
C CYS A 461 10.65 5.61 -47.14
N SER A 462 9.58 5.14 -46.48
CA SER A 462 9.50 3.72 -46.16
C SER A 462 9.35 2.89 -47.44
N ARG A 463 10.19 1.86 -47.50
CA ARG A 463 10.25 0.82 -48.53
C ARG A 463 8.96 0.01 -48.59
N THR A 464 8.25 -0.10 -47.47
CA THR A 464 7.09 -0.99 -47.28
C THR A 464 5.79 -0.24 -47.00
N TYR A 465 5.78 1.09 -47.15
CA TYR A 465 4.56 1.88 -47.00
C TYR A 465 3.54 1.62 -48.12
N GLY A 466 2.31 1.28 -47.74
CA GLY A 466 1.18 1.11 -48.65
C GLY A 466 1.47 0.13 -49.78
N GLY A 467 1.17 0.53 -51.03
CA GLY A 467 1.34 -0.31 -52.21
C GLY A 467 2.79 -0.65 -52.59
N ARG A 468 3.80 -0.11 -51.91
CA ARG A 468 5.21 -0.46 -52.16
C ARG A 468 5.56 -1.85 -51.60
N ASN A 469 4.87 -2.30 -50.56
CA ASN A 469 5.08 -3.64 -50.01
C ASN A 469 4.33 -4.69 -50.83
N THR A 470 4.91 -5.07 -51.96
CA THR A 470 4.32 -6.10 -52.83
C THR A 470 4.36 -7.48 -52.17
N ASP A 471 3.48 -8.38 -52.63
CA ASP A 471 3.44 -9.76 -52.14
C ASP A 471 4.79 -10.47 -52.32
N LYS A 472 5.41 -10.31 -53.49
CA LYS A 472 6.75 -10.84 -53.79
C LYS A 472 7.81 -10.31 -52.83
N GLN A 473 7.77 -9.02 -52.51
CA GLN A 473 8.75 -8.40 -51.60
C GLN A 473 8.58 -8.91 -50.18
N SER A 474 7.35 -8.89 -49.64
CA SER A 474 7.09 -9.38 -48.28
C SER A 474 7.40 -10.88 -48.12
N SER A 475 7.18 -11.71 -49.15
CA SER A 475 7.58 -13.12 -49.12
C SER A 475 9.11 -13.30 -49.11
N LEU A 476 9.84 -12.47 -49.85
CA LEU A 476 11.31 -12.50 -49.85
C LEU A 476 11.88 -12.01 -48.51
N ASP A 477 11.28 -10.95 -47.95
CA ASP A 477 11.67 -10.38 -46.67
C ASP A 477 11.40 -11.33 -45.50
N ALA A 478 10.36 -12.16 -45.59
CA ALA A 478 10.03 -13.17 -44.58
C ALA A 478 11.10 -14.27 -44.44
N LEU A 479 11.95 -14.48 -45.45
CA LEU A 479 13.02 -15.47 -45.41
C LEU A 479 14.19 -15.02 -44.53
N ASP A 480 14.35 -13.71 -44.31
CA ASP A 480 15.41 -13.11 -43.50
C ASP A 480 14.94 -11.74 -42.98
N LEU A 481 14.31 -11.78 -41.80
CA LEU A 481 13.72 -10.62 -41.15
C LEU A 481 14.78 -9.59 -40.71
N GLU A 482 16.00 -10.00 -40.37
CA GLU A 482 17.09 -9.07 -40.00
C GLU A 482 17.55 -8.29 -41.22
N THR A 483 17.78 -8.97 -42.34
CA THR A 483 18.14 -8.33 -43.61
C THR A 483 17.01 -7.42 -44.11
N ALA A 484 15.75 -7.81 -43.94
CA ALA A 484 14.60 -6.98 -44.27
C ALA A 484 14.57 -5.69 -43.42
N ALA A 485 14.76 -5.81 -42.10
CA ALA A 485 14.81 -4.68 -41.17
C ALA A 485 15.91 -3.69 -41.55
N ASN A 486 17.10 -4.21 -41.86
CA ASN A 486 18.24 -3.41 -42.31
C ASN A 486 17.94 -2.61 -43.60
N LYS A 487 17.22 -3.22 -44.56
CA LYS A 487 16.79 -2.52 -45.79
C LYS A 487 15.78 -1.41 -45.49
N ASP A 488 14.82 -1.67 -44.60
CA ASP A 488 13.82 -0.68 -44.16
C ASP A 488 14.48 0.51 -43.45
N MET A 489 15.34 0.26 -42.47
CA MET A 489 16.11 1.28 -41.74
C MET A 489 16.98 2.11 -42.69
N LYS A 490 17.68 1.47 -43.63
CA LYS A 490 18.50 2.15 -44.64
C LYS A 490 17.68 3.10 -45.52
N ALA A 491 16.45 2.71 -45.88
CA ALA A 491 15.58 3.53 -46.73
C ALA A 491 15.13 4.81 -46.01
N ILE A 492 14.79 4.73 -44.73
CA ILE A 492 14.28 5.89 -43.96
C ILE A 492 15.40 6.78 -43.41
N ARG A 493 16.61 6.24 -43.19
CA ARG A 493 17.76 6.93 -42.58
C ARG A 493 18.04 8.31 -43.18
N GLY A 494 18.10 8.39 -44.52
CA GLY A 494 18.40 9.65 -45.22
C GLY A 494 17.31 10.70 -45.01
N CYS A 495 16.05 10.28 -44.94
CA CYS A 495 14.93 11.18 -44.71
C CYS A 495 14.88 11.67 -43.26
N LEU A 496 15.17 10.81 -42.29
CA LEU A 496 15.30 11.25 -40.90
C LEU A 496 16.37 12.33 -40.75
N ALA A 497 17.55 12.13 -41.35
CA ALA A 497 18.61 13.14 -41.33
C ALA A 497 18.17 14.48 -41.98
N GLN A 498 17.44 14.43 -43.10
CA GLN A 498 16.89 15.63 -43.76
C GLN A 498 15.85 16.37 -42.92
N HIS A 499 15.16 15.69 -42.01
CA HIS A 499 14.18 16.30 -41.10
C HIS A 499 14.82 16.72 -39.75
N GLY A 500 16.15 16.77 -39.68
CA GLY A 500 16.88 17.36 -38.56
C GLY A 500 17.21 16.41 -37.41
N TYR A 501 16.93 15.11 -37.54
CA TYR A 501 17.37 14.13 -36.54
C TYR A 501 18.88 13.92 -36.63
N SER A 502 19.54 13.91 -35.46
CA SER A 502 20.99 13.71 -35.42
C SER A 502 21.35 12.28 -35.83
N LYS A 503 22.55 12.09 -36.39
CA LYS A 503 23.05 10.77 -36.74
C LYS A 503 23.06 9.82 -35.53
N ASN A 504 23.46 10.33 -34.37
CA ASN A 504 23.52 9.55 -33.14
C ASN A 504 22.13 9.09 -32.67
N ASP A 505 21.11 9.95 -32.75
CA ASP A 505 19.74 9.56 -32.37
C ASP A 505 19.21 8.47 -33.30
N ILE A 506 19.46 8.60 -34.61
CA ILE A 506 19.07 7.59 -35.61
C ILE A 506 19.79 6.26 -35.34
N ASP A 507 21.10 6.29 -35.13
CA ASP A 507 21.91 5.09 -34.85
C ASP A 507 21.44 4.39 -33.57
N ASN A 508 21.33 5.13 -32.46
CA ASN A 508 20.86 4.60 -31.17
C ASN A 508 19.45 3.99 -31.26
N THR A 509 18.56 4.62 -32.02
CA THR A 509 17.18 4.15 -32.22
C THR A 509 17.15 2.86 -33.03
N PHE A 510 17.94 2.75 -34.10
CA PHE A 510 18.01 1.52 -34.90
C PHE A 510 18.67 0.38 -34.13
N ASP A 511 19.73 0.67 -33.38
CA ASP A 511 20.38 -0.32 -32.51
C ASP A 511 19.42 -0.81 -31.42
N LYS A 512 18.61 0.10 -30.83
CA LYS A 512 17.56 -0.27 -29.86
C LYS A 512 16.53 -1.20 -30.50
N LEU A 513 16.06 -0.89 -31.71
CA LEU A 513 15.07 -1.71 -32.41
C LEU A 513 15.61 -3.09 -32.78
N HIS A 514 16.86 -3.17 -33.25
CA HIS A 514 17.53 -4.46 -33.49
C HIS A 514 17.59 -5.31 -32.24
N ARG A 515 18.06 -4.75 -31.12
CA ARG A 515 18.14 -5.46 -29.84
C ARG A 515 16.77 -6.01 -29.42
N LEU A 516 15.72 -5.17 -29.45
CA LEU A 516 14.37 -5.60 -29.05
C LEU A 516 13.80 -6.68 -29.97
N ASN A 517 14.11 -6.65 -31.26
CA ASN A 517 13.68 -7.70 -32.20
C ASN A 517 14.43 -9.03 -31.98
N LYS A 518 15.72 -8.99 -31.61
CA LYS A 518 16.47 -10.19 -31.22
C LYS A 518 15.93 -10.78 -29.91
N GLU A 519 15.66 -9.93 -28.91
CA GLU A 519 15.05 -10.35 -27.65
C GLU A 519 13.64 -10.96 -27.86
N ALA A 520 12.90 -10.48 -28.86
CA ALA A 520 11.59 -11.02 -29.24
C ALA A 520 11.67 -12.27 -30.14
N GLY A 521 12.87 -12.73 -30.52
CA GLY A 521 13.07 -13.90 -31.38
C GLY A 521 12.64 -13.71 -32.83
N LEU A 522 12.54 -12.47 -33.33
CA LEU A 522 12.20 -12.19 -34.73
C LEU A 522 13.37 -12.46 -35.69
N TYR A 523 14.60 -12.43 -35.20
CA TYR A 523 15.78 -12.87 -35.94
C TYR A 523 16.95 -13.14 -35.01
N ASP A 524 17.92 -13.92 -35.51
CA ASP A 524 19.03 -14.55 -34.76
C ASP A 524 20.14 -13.59 -34.29
#